data_AF-A0A7W1JDI4-F1
#
_entry.id   AF-A0A7W1JDI4-F1
#
_cell.length_a   1.000
_cell.length_b   1.000
_cell.length_c   1.000
_cell.angle_alpha   90.00
_cell.angle_beta   90.00
_cell.angle_gamma   90.00
#
_symmetry.space_group_name_H-M   'P 1'
#
loop_
_entity.id
_entity.type
_entity.pdbx_description
1 polymer ?
#
loop_
_entity_poly.entity_id
_entity_poly.type
_entity_poly.pdbx_seq_one_letter_code
_entity_poly.pdbx_strand_id
1 'polypeptide(L)'
;MRSLISLVAFAVVLASVACGNNDGAVVISNTQNINAARPATTGTGPTTGAGAANDAPLASAHRSGSVGGGGMTATSNDKPSIETPELDTKIEKANAKAKANNASAADKLSAAAAYLERANFYRDAGQPSLYKFALGDYRRALRYQPDNAQARERMEEIVSIYNNMGRPVPNNGNEP
;
A
#
# COMPACT_ATOMS: atom_id res chain seq x y z
N MET A 1 3.08 21.20 59.12
CA MET A 1 2.73 22.18 58.06
C MET A 1 2.75 21.40 56.75
N ARG A 2 1.73 20.63 56.33
CA ARG A 2 0.35 20.95 55.93
C ARG A 2 0.25 22.16 54.98
N SER A 3 0.20 21.88 53.66
CA SER A 3 -0.63 22.55 52.63
C SER A 3 -0.27 21.98 51.23
N LEU A 4 -1.11 21.09 50.66
CA LEU A 4 -2.19 21.37 49.67
C LEU A 4 -1.65 21.40 48.22
N ILE A 5 -1.47 20.28 47.53
CA ILE A 5 -2.48 19.61 46.66
C ILE A 5 -3.55 20.59 46.14
N SER A 6 -3.32 21.16 44.95
CA SER A 6 -4.37 21.78 44.14
C SER A 6 -4.67 20.87 42.96
N LEU A 7 -5.66 20.02 43.18
CA LEU A 7 -6.33 19.17 42.21
C LEU A 7 -7.40 20.04 41.54
N VAL A 8 -7.09 20.60 40.36
CA VAL A 8 -8.11 21.28 39.54
C VAL A 8 -8.75 20.22 38.66
N ALA A 9 -9.82 19.64 39.20
CA ALA A 9 -10.77 18.81 38.46
C ALA A 9 -11.51 19.68 37.45
N PHE A 10 -11.23 19.48 36.16
CA PHE A 10 -12.07 20.00 35.08
C PHE A 10 -13.04 18.90 34.65
N ALA A 11 -14.21 18.89 35.29
CA ALA A 11 -15.35 18.08 34.91
C ALA A 11 -16.40 19.00 34.29
N VAL A 12 -16.56 18.98 32.96
CA VAL A 12 -17.74 19.58 32.31
C VAL A 12 -18.15 18.74 31.08
N VAL A 13 -19.17 17.91 31.34
CA VAL A 13 -20.39 17.64 30.55
C VAL A 13 -20.28 16.93 29.19
N LEU A 14 -20.65 15.64 29.22
CA LEU A 14 -21.27 14.88 28.14
C LEU A 14 -22.59 15.53 27.68
N ALA A 15 -22.75 15.74 26.38
CA ALA A 15 -24.06 15.84 25.75
C ALA A 15 -24.08 14.95 24.49
N SER A 16 -24.58 13.74 24.66
CA SER A 16 -24.97 12.83 23.58
C SER A 16 -26.34 13.23 23.04
N VAL A 17 -26.41 13.74 21.82
CA VAL A 17 -27.65 13.76 21.03
C VAL A 17 -27.62 12.55 20.11
N ALA A 18 -28.43 11.56 20.46
CA ALA A 18 -28.80 10.41 19.64
C ALA A 18 -30.32 10.42 19.47
N CYS A 19 -30.77 10.68 18.25
CA CYS A 19 -32.04 10.28 17.61
C CYS A 19 -31.71 10.35 16.11
N GLY A 20 -31.93 9.39 15.21
CA GLY A 20 -32.65 8.12 15.23
C GLY A 20 -33.11 7.87 13.78
N ASN A 21 -32.52 6.85 13.14
CA ASN A 21 -33.00 5.92 12.09
C ASN A 21 -33.85 6.44 10.90
N ASN A 22 -33.35 6.36 9.67
CA ASN A 22 -33.45 5.25 8.67
C ASN A 22 -34.80 5.19 7.93
N ASP A 23 -34.80 5.53 6.63
CA ASP A 23 -35.62 4.87 5.60
C ASP A 23 -35.05 5.16 4.21
N GLY A 24 -34.79 4.12 3.43
CA GLY A 24 -34.29 4.25 2.06
C GLY A 24 -33.52 3.04 1.54
N ALA A 25 -34.10 1.85 1.67
CA ALA A 25 -33.60 0.65 1.00
C ALA A 25 -33.71 0.81 -0.52
N VAL A 26 -32.57 0.83 -1.22
CA VAL A 26 -32.50 0.42 -2.63
C VAL A 26 -31.66 -0.85 -2.68
N VAL A 27 -32.37 -1.96 -2.86
CA VAL A 27 -31.83 -3.26 -3.23
C VAL A 27 -31.45 -3.19 -4.71
N ILE A 28 -30.16 -3.22 -5.02
CA ILE A 28 -29.70 -3.73 -6.32
C ILE A 28 -28.86 -4.97 -6.04
N SER A 29 -29.52 -6.11 -6.11
CA SER A 29 -28.88 -7.40 -6.31
C SER A 29 -28.41 -7.46 -7.76
N ASN A 30 -27.10 -7.51 -7.99
CA ASN A 30 -26.59 -8.13 -9.20
C ASN A 30 -25.49 -9.13 -8.83
N THR A 31 -25.95 -10.35 -8.58
CA THR A 31 -25.14 -11.54 -8.38
C THR A 31 -24.84 -12.14 -9.74
N GLN A 32 -23.58 -12.15 -10.18
CA GLN A 32 -23.04 -13.23 -11.02
C GLN A 32 -21.55 -13.42 -10.71
N ASN A 33 -21.27 -14.20 -9.65
CA ASN A 33 -20.00 -14.86 -9.44
C ASN A 33 -20.10 -16.27 -10.05
N ILE A 34 -19.48 -16.47 -11.21
CA ILE A 34 -19.33 -17.77 -11.85
C ILE A 34 -17.84 -18.01 -12.01
N ASN A 35 -17.27 -18.80 -11.10
CA ASN A 35 -16.21 -19.77 -11.39
C ASN A 35 -15.90 -20.62 -10.14
N ALA A 36 -16.73 -21.64 -9.93
CA ALA A 36 -16.39 -22.78 -9.10
C ALA A 36 -16.93 -24.05 -9.77
N ALA A 37 -16.07 -24.76 -10.49
CA ALA A 37 -16.24 -26.19 -10.77
C ALA A 37 -14.88 -26.81 -11.11
N ARG A 38 -14.29 -27.45 -10.11
CA ARG A 38 -13.20 -28.41 -10.21
C ARG A 38 -13.81 -29.79 -10.49
N PRO A 39 -13.37 -30.57 -11.49
CA PRO A 39 -13.61 -32.01 -11.49
C PRO A 39 -12.39 -32.75 -10.96
N ALA A 40 -12.69 -33.75 -10.14
CA ALA A 40 -11.75 -34.67 -9.54
C ALA A 40 -11.26 -35.75 -10.52
N THR A 41 -10.12 -36.28 -10.11
CA THR A 41 -9.39 -37.48 -10.52
C THR A 41 -10.21 -38.77 -10.61
N THR A 42 -9.97 -39.56 -11.67
CA THR A 42 -10.03 -41.03 -11.82
C THR A 42 -9.70 -41.31 -13.30
N GLY A 43 -8.76 -42.14 -13.78
CA GLY A 43 -7.97 -43.21 -13.22
C GLY A 43 -8.26 -44.52 -13.98
N THR A 44 -7.52 -44.85 -15.04
CA THR A 44 -7.23 -46.23 -15.53
C THR A 44 -6.30 -46.23 -16.76
N GLY A 45 -5.25 -47.07 -16.74
CA GLY A 45 -4.41 -47.43 -17.91
C GLY A 45 -5.11 -48.39 -18.88
N PRO A 46 -4.45 -48.87 -19.97
CA PRO A 46 -3.37 -49.86 -19.84
C PRO A 46 -2.22 -49.84 -20.88
N THR A 47 -1.06 -50.36 -20.43
CA THR A 47 -0.04 -51.23 -21.06
C THR A 47 0.65 -50.96 -22.42
N THR A 48 1.97 -51.23 -22.35
CA THR A 48 2.93 -51.81 -23.33
C THR A 48 3.62 -50.92 -24.37
N GLY A 49 4.96 -50.99 -24.37
CA GLY A 49 5.79 -50.67 -25.54
C GLY A 49 7.18 -50.14 -25.20
N ALA A 50 8.15 -51.03 -25.02
CA ALA A 50 9.58 -50.70 -25.00
C ALA A 50 10.07 -50.38 -26.42
N GLY A 51 10.96 -49.40 -26.55
CA GLY A 51 11.65 -49.10 -27.81
C GLY A 51 12.56 -47.87 -27.69
N ALA A 52 13.84 -48.11 -27.47
CA ALA A 52 14.89 -47.11 -27.60
C ALA A 52 15.21 -46.88 -29.09
N ALA A 53 15.16 -45.64 -29.56
CA ALA A 53 15.91 -45.18 -30.72
C ALA A 53 16.01 -43.65 -30.71
N ASN A 54 17.22 -43.19 -31.02
CA ASN A 54 17.63 -41.81 -31.15
C ASN A 54 16.83 -41.08 -32.22
N ASP A 55 16.27 -39.91 -31.90
CA ASP A 55 16.07 -38.83 -32.87
C ASP A 55 15.96 -37.50 -32.13
N ALA A 56 16.88 -36.60 -32.44
CA ALA A 56 16.89 -35.23 -31.97
C ALA A 56 15.81 -34.42 -32.72
N PRO A 57 14.89 -33.72 -32.05
CA PRO A 57 14.07 -32.73 -32.72
C PRO A 57 14.83 -31.40 -32.83
N LEU A 58 15.11 -31.03 -34.08
CA LEU A 58 15.42 -29.66 -34.51
C LEU A 58 14.49 -28.66 -33.83
N ALA A 59 15.09 -27.70 -33.13
CA ALA A 59 14.39 -26.59 -32.51
C ALA A 59 13.67 -25.74 -33.57
N SER A 60 12.35 -25.90 -33.69
CA SER A 60 11.49 -24.88 -34.28
C SER A 60 11.17 -23.83 -33.23
N ALA A 61 11.75 -22.66 -33.42
CA ALA A 61 11.48 -21.45 -32.66
C ALA A 61 10.04 -20.99 -32.91
N HIS A 62 9.14 -21.36 -32.00
CA HIS A 62 7.94 -20.59 -31.70
C HIS A 62 7.68 -20.71 -30.20
N ARG A 63 8.34 -19.84 -29.41
CA ARG A 63 7.92 -19.66 -28.02
C ARG A 63 6.58 -18.97 -28.02
N SER A 64 5.59 -19.81 -27.76
CA SER A 64 4.30 -19.52 -27.17
C SER A 64 4.37 -18.39 -26.14
N GLY A 65 3.25 -17.67 -26.07
CA GLY A 65 3.07 -16.52 -25.20
C GLY A 65 3.34 -16.80 -23.73
N SER A 66 3.71 -15.72 -23.07
CA SER A 66 3.43 -15.55 -21.65
C SER A 66 3.02 -14.10 -21.46
N VAL A 67 1.71 -13.89 -21.43
CA VAL A 67 1.10 -12.76 -20.72
C VAL A 67 1.29 -13.08 -19.23
N GLY A 68 2.54 -13.02 -18.78
CA GLY A 68 2.93 -13.21 -17.40
C GLY A 68 2.90 -11.85 -16.76
N GLY A 69 1.85 -11.57 -15.98
CA GLY A 69 1.77 -10.42 -15.11
C GLY A 69 3.07 -10.30 -14.34
N GLY A 70 3.90 -9.34 -14.77
CA GLY A 70 5.11 -8.95 -14.08
C GLY A 70 4.70 -8.29 -12.77
N GLY A 71 4.38 -9.12 -11.77
CA GLY A 71 4.56 -8.75 -10.38
C GLY A 71 6.04 -8.45 -10.23
N MET A 72 6.42 -7.20 -10.50
CA MET A 72 7.69 -6.66 -10.05
C MET A 72 7.67 -6.83 -8.54
N THR A 73 8.39 -7.86 -8.09
CA THR A 73 8.89 -7.95 -6.73
C THR A 73 9.56 -6.62 -6.46
N ALA A 74 8.88 -5.77 -5.70
CA ALA A 74 9.34 -4.46 -5.33
C ALA A 74 10.61 -4.64 -4.51
N THR A 75 11.76 -4.55 -5.18
CA THR A 75 13.03 -4.44 -4.48
C THR A 75 13.00 -3.05 -3.86
N SER A 76 12.89 -2.99 -2.54
CA SER A 76 12.95 -1.76 -1.75
C SER A 76 14.33 -1.09 -1.79
N ASN A 77 15.25 -1.60 -2.63
CA ASN A 77 16.64 -1.15 -2.76
C ASN A 77 16.86 -0.17 -3.93
N ASP A 78 15.85 0.18 -4.70
CA ASP A 78 15.99 1.28 -5.67
C ASP A 78 16.18 2.59 -4.92
N LYS A 79 17.31 3.26 -5.12
CA LYS A 79 17.57 4.60 -4.58
C LYS A 79 17.04 5.67 -5.56
N PRO A 80 16.42 6.76 -5.08
CA PRO A 80 16.00 7.84 -5.95
C PRO A 80 17.19 8.53 -6.62
N SER A 81 16.99 9.00 -7.85
CA SER A 81 17.99 9.76 -8.61
C SER A 81 18.29 11.13 -8.01
N ILE A 82 17.39 11.64 -7.15
CA ILE A 82 17.56 12.87 -6.39
C ILE A 82 17.59 12.49 -4.91
N GLU A 83 18.66 12.85 -4.22
CA GLU A 83 18.82 12.60 -2.79
C GLU A 83 18.15 13.68 -1.95
N THR A 84 17.70 13.31 -0.75
CA THR A 84 17.04 14.20 0.20
C THR A 84 17.59 14.03 1.61
N PRO A 85 18.92 14.18 1.82
CA PRO A 85 19.58 13.77 3.07
C PRO A 85 19.00 14.45 4.32
N GLU A 86 18.60 15.72 4.21
CA GLU A 86 17.95 16.46 5.29
C GLU A 86 16.57 15.88 5.65
N LEU A 87 15.77 15.54 4.64
CA LEU A 87 14.45 14.93 4.84
C LEU A 87 14.57 13.49 5.33
N ASP A 88 15.59 12.76 4.87
CA ASP A 88 15.88 11.40 5.31
C ASP A 88 16.24 11.38 6.80
N THR A 89 17.11 12.31 7.22
CA THR A 89 17.45 12.51 8.64
C THR A 89 16.24 12.91 9.47
N LYS A 90 15.38 13.79 8.94
CA LYS A 90 14.14 14.22 9.60
C LYS A 90 13.18 13.04 9.79
N ILE A 91 12.99 12.24 8.75
CA ILE A 91 12.15 11.03 8.78
C ILE A 91 12.70 10.03 9.78
N GLU A 92 14.01 9.75 9.78
CA GLU A 92 14.61 8.81 10.72
C GLU A 92 14.34 9.21 12.17
N LYS A 93 14.60 10.48 12.51
CA LYS A 93 14.36 11.01 13.86
C LYS A 93 12.88 10.97 14.25
N ALA A 94 11.98 11.40 13.36
CA ALA A 94 10.55 11.42 13.64
C ALA A 94 9.98 9.99 13.75
N ASN A 95 10.41 9.08 12.88
CA ASN A 95 10.00 7.69 12.87
C ASN A 95 10.48 6.93 14.11
N ALA A 96 11.71 7.17 14.56
CA ALA A 96 12.23 6.60 15.79
C ALA A 96 11.35 6.98 17.00
N LYS A 97 10.94 8.25 17.10
CA LYS A 97 10.00 8.71 18.15
C LYS A 97 8.62 8.07 18.02
N ALA A 98 8.08 8.04 16.80
CA ALA A 98 6.75 7.48 16.54
C ALA A 98 6.64 5.97 16.79
N LYS A 99 7.77 5.24 16.73
CA LYS A 99 7.87 3.80 17.00
C LYS A 99 8.23 3.44 18.45
N ALA A 100 8.54 4.43 19.30
CA ALA A 100 8.81 4.17 20.71
C ALA A 100 7.56 3.62 21.43
N ASN A 101 7.75 2.78 22.45
CA ASN A 101 6.65 2.17 23.20
C ASN A 101 5.67 3.18 23.82
N ASN A 102 6.14 4.40 24.08
CA ASN A 102 5.39 5.51 24.66
C ASN A 102 5.18 6.66 23.67
N ALA A 103 5.20 6.38 22.36
CA ALA A 103 5.00 7.38 21.32
C ALA A 103 3.65 8.10 21.49
N SER A 104 3.70 9.42 21.57
CA SER A 104 2.50 10.26 21.64
C SER A 104 1.83 10.38 20.27
N ALA A 105 0.58 10.88 20.24
CA ALA A 105 -0.07 11.25 18.99
C ALA A 105 0.74 12.30 18.22
N ALA A 106 1.39 13.23 18.93
CA ALA A 106 2.25 14.25 18.32
C ALA A 106 3.49 13.64 17.65
N ASP A 107 4.09 12.59 18.22
CA ASP A 107 5.22 11.89 17.61
C ASP A 107 4.83 11.21 16.30
N LYS A 108 3.66 10.56 16.28
CA LYS A 108 3.10 9.97 15.05
C LYS A 108 2.79 11.04 14.01
N LEU A 109 2.17 12.15 14.39
CA LEU A 109 1.91 13.28 13.48
C LEU A 109 3.21 13.88 12.93
N SER A 110 4.26 13.96 13.73
CA SER A 110 5.59 14.41 13.29
C SER A 110 6.18 13.47 12.24
N ALA A 111 6.07 12.15 12.43
CA ALA A 111 6.47 11.18 11.43
C ALA A 111 5.63 11.30 10.15
N ALA A 112 4.31 11.46 10.27
CA ALA A 112 3.42 11.67 9.14
C ALA A 112 3.83 12.90 8.31
N ALA A 113 4.10 14.03 8.99
CA ALA A 113 4.50 15.27 8.36
C ALA A 113 5.86 15.16 7.66
N ALA A 114 6.84 14.46 8.26
CA ALA A 114 8.15 14.25 7.64
C ALA A 114 8.06 13.40 6.37
N TYR A 115 7.24 12.33 6.39
CA TYR A 115 6.96 11.56 5.18
C TYR A 115 6.23 12.37 4.12
N LEU A 116 5.21 13.14 4.52
CA LEU A 116 4.44 13.99 3.61
C LEU A 116 5.34 15.01 2.88
N GLU A 117 6.26 15.63 3.60
CA GLU A 117 7.20 16.61 3.05
C GLU A 117 8.10 16.00 1.96
N ARG A 118 8.71 14.84 2.24
CA ARG A 118 9.52 14.13 1.24
C ARG A 118 8.68 13.62 0.07
N ALA A 119 7.46 13.16 0.33
CA ALA A 119 6.53 12.76 -0.71
C ALA A 119 6.18 13.92 -1.67
N ASN A 120 5.93 15.11 -1.11
CA ASN A 120 5.69 16.32 -1.89
C ASN A 120 6.93 16.67 -2.71
N PHE A 121 8.14 16.65 -2.12
CA PHE A 121 9.38 16.91 -2.85
C PHE A 121 9.54 16.01 -4.09
N TYR A 122 9.37 14.70 -3.95
CA TYR A 122 9.46 13.78 -5.08
C TYR A 122 8.34 13.96 -6.11
N ARG A 123 7.13 14.33 -5.68
CA ARG A 123 6.00 14.63 -6.59
C ARG A 123 6.26 15.91 -7.38
N ASP A 124 6.65 16.98 -6.68
CA ASP A 124 6.86 18.33 -7.21
C ASP A 124 8.05 18.41 -8.17
N ALA A 125 9.01 17.48 -8.05
CA ALA A 125 10.08 17.31 -9.05
C ALA A 125 9.56 16.94 -10.45
N GLY A 126 8.31 16.46 -10.58
CA GLY A 126 7.65 16.23 -11.87
C GLY A 126 8.22 15.08 -12.71
N GLN A 127 9.11 14.26 -12.13
CA GLN A 127 9.73 13.14 -12.83
C GLN A 127 8.98 11.83 -12.55
N PRO A 128 8.45 11.12 -13.58
CA PRO A 128 7.71 9.87 -13.37
C PRO A 128 8.49 8.76 -12.64
N SER A 129 9.83 8.78 -12.72
CA SER A 129 10.71 7.86 -11.97
C SER A 129 10.66 8.08 -10.46
N LEU A 130 10.28 9.29 -10.01
CA LEU A 130 10.23 9.67 -8.60
C LEU A 130 8.88 9.38 -7.94
N TYR A 131 7.81 9.21 -8.73
CA TYR A 131 6.46 8.97 -8.21
C TYR A 131 6.34 7.70 -7.38
N LYS A 132 7.15 6.67 -7.63
CA LYS A 132 7.17 5.47 -6.78
C LYS A 132 7.63 5.75 -5.35
N PHE A 133 8.56 6.69 -5.18
CA PHE A 133 9.06 7.10 -3.87
C PHE A 133 8.05 7.99 -3.16
N ALA A 134 7.49 8.98 -3.88
CA ALA A 134 6.41 9.81 -3.37
C ALA A 134 5.22 8.97 -2.89
N LEU A 135 4.80 7.98 -3.69
CA LEU A 135 3.70 7.08 -3.37
C LEU A 135 3.96 6.29 -2.08
N GLY A 136 5.19 5.77 -1.92
CA GLY A 136 5.58 5.05 -0.71
C GLY A 136 5.55 5.93 0.53
N ASP A 137 5.95 7.20 0.42
CA ASP A 137 5.93 8.13 1.53
C ASP A 137 4.54 8.63 1.87
N TYR A 138 3.65 8.89 0.90
CA TYR A 138 2.24 9.21 1.19
C TYR A 138 1.55 8.08 1.95
N ARG A 139 1.80 6.82 1.56
CA ARG A 139 1.26 5.65 2.27
C ARG A 139 1.75 5.59 3.71
N ARG A 140 3.06 5.79 3.94
CA ARG A 140 3.64 5.84 5.29
C ARG A 140 3.08 6.99 6.11
N ALA A 141 2.86 8.16 5.50
CA ALA A 141 2.21 9.28 6.18
C ALA A 141 0.80 8.90 6.65
N LEU A 142 0.00 8.25 5.79
CA LEU A 142 -1.35 7.78 6.12
C LEU A 142 -1.38 6.68 7.19
N ARG A 143 -0.30 5.90 7.37
CA ARG A 143 -0.19 4.94 8.49
C ARG A 143 -0.15 5.64 9.86
N TYR A 144 0.45 6.82 9.93
CA TYR A 144 0.53 7.61 11.17
C TYR A 144 -0.63 8.61 11.32
N GLN A 145 -1.13 9.14 10.21
CA GLN A 145 -2.22 10.10 10.15
C GLN A 145 -3.25 9.69 9.08
N PRO A 146 -4.17 8.77 9.39
CA PRO A 146 -5.10 8.20 8.41
C PRO A 146 -6.08 9.20 7.79
N ASP A 147 -6.34 10.32 8.48
CA ASP A 147 -7.24 11.40 8.09
C ASP A 147 -6.58 12.50 7.26
N ASN A 148 -5.28 12.39 6.95
CA ASN A 148 -4.55 13.38 6.15
C ASN A 148 -5.10 13.45 4.70
N ALA A 149 -5.98 14.41 4.45
CA ALA A 149 -6.63 14.60 3.14
C ALA A 149 -5.59 14.85 2.03
N GLN A 150 -4.60 15.70 2.28
CA GLN A 150 -3.55 15.99 1.31
C GLN A 150 -2.78 14.72 0.91
N ALA A 151 -2.36 13.90 1.87
CA ALA A 151 -1.63 12.67 1.57
C ALA A 151 -2.47 11.71 0.71
N ARG A 152 -3.78 11.61 1.01
CA ARG A 152 -4.71 10.77 0.26
C ARG A 152 -4.92 11.27 -1.17
N GLU A 153 -5.23 12.54 -1.34
CA GLU A 153 -5.47 13.15 -2.65
C GLU A 153 -4.22 13.02 -3.55
N ARG A 154 -3.03 13.30 -3.01
CA ARG A 154 -1.78 13.20 -3.79
C ARG A 154 -1.40 11.75 -4.10
N MET A 155 -1.68 10.82 -3.20
CA MET A 155 -1.53 9.39 -3.47
C MET A 155 -2.43 8.95 -4.63
N GLU A 156 -3.71 9.33 -4.61
CA GLU A 156 -4.69 9.03 -5.66
C GLU A 156 -4.32 9.66 -7.00
N GLU A 157 -3.83 10.91 -6.99
CA GLU A 157 -3.29 11.60 -8.17
C GLU A 157 -2.17 10.77 -8.82
N ILE A 158 -1.18 10.32 -8.03
CA ILE A 158 -0.08 9.49 -8.53
C ILE A 158 -0.58 8.15 -9.06
N VAL A 159 -1.53 7.50 -8.38
CA VAL A 159 -2.15 6.26 -8.85
C VAL A 159 -2.82 6.45 -10.20
N SER A 160 -3.55 7.56 -10.39
CA SER A 160 -4.17 7.92 -11.66
C SER A 160 -3.13 8.09 -12.77
N ILE A 161 -2.00 8.73 -12.49
CA ILE A 161 -0.89 8.88 -13.45
C ILE A 161 -0.34 7.51 -13.89
N TYR A 162 -0.13 6.57 -12.95
CA TYR A 162 0.30 5.20 -13.29
C TYR A 162 -0.70 4.49 -14.20
N ASN A 163 -1.99 4.58 -13.88
CA ASN A 163 -3.06 3.98 -14.69
C ASN A 163 -3.10 4.57 -16.10
N ASN A 164 -3.00 5.91 -16.23
CA ASN A 164 -3.00 6.59 -17.53
C ASN A 164 -1.75 6.29 -18.37
N MET A 165 -0.63 5.95 -17.74
CA MET A 165 0.57 5.45 -18.43
C MET A 165 0.49 3.97 -18.83
N GLY A 166 -0.56 3.25 -18.45
CA GLY A 166 -0.66 1.81 -18.62
C GLY A 166 0.39 1.03 -17.82
N ARG A 167 0.86 1.60 -16.69
CA ARG A 167 1.90 1.02 -15.84
C ARG A 167 1.29 0.50 -14.53
N PRO A 168 1.79 -0.63 -14.00
CA PRO A 168 1.33 -1.13 -12.71
C PRO A 168 1.70 -0.14 -11.60
N VAL A 169 0.78 0.06 -10.67
CA VAL A 169 1.00 0.90 -9.47
C VAL A 169 2.03 0.19 -8.56
N PRO A 170 3.15 0.84 -8.20
CA PRO A 170 4.13 0.26 -7.30
C PRO A 170 3.55 -0.02 -5.90
N ASN A 171 4.06 -1.03 -5.20
CA ASN A 171 3.60 -1.43 -3.86
C ASN A 171 4.43 -0.80 -2.71
N ASN A 172 5.38 0.09 -3.00
CA ASN A 172 6.22 0.75 -1.98
C ASN A 172 5.37 1.40 -0.89
N GLY A 173 5.76 1.30 0.38
CA GLY A 173 5.03 1.90 1.50
C GLY A 173 3.81 1.10 1.98
N ASN A 174 3.43 0.02 1.29
CA ASN A 174 2.42 -0.95 1.76
C ASN A 174 3.06 -2.11 2.55
N GLU A 175 4.26 -1.90 3.10
CA GLU A 175 4.89 -2.89 3.97
C GLU A 175 4.04 -3.06 5.25
N PRO A 176 3.89 -4.29 5.79
CA PRO A 176 3.08 -4.57 6.98
C PRO A 176 3.51 -3.77 8.22
#